data_AF-A0A7K3ARE1-F1
#
_entry.id   AF-A0A7K3ARE1-F1
#
_cell.length_a   1.000
_cell.length_b   1.000
_cell.length_c   1.000
_cell.angle_alpha   90.00
_cell.angle_beta   90.00
_cell.angle_gamma   90.00
#
_symmetry.space_group_name_H-M   'P 1'
#
loop_
_entity.id
_entity.type
_entity.pdbx_description
1 polymer ?
#
loop_
_entity_poly.entity_id
_entity_poly.type
_entity_poly.pdbx_seq_one_letter_code
_entity_poly.pdbx_strand_id
1 'polypeptide(L)'
;MSAQETHFQGAEILQSTRTHVRWTLQKLSAPISFSCHQCGRATKDTVVAIKTTSAGRKLAHCADCHLHRLTNVASTHEPHAPVVGTASAPDGAEGAATSRPDQTVLIRQPDPGQPHDVVETASELQWTFVIRRHHVEHGQCPLPSQAARRIRTAKVVHLDHGGGFPTVLLDSLRKKVTKEHLRGIRWQGAELLPGTRITAKLDRSRLRLSLTPLERPVFIGSKRFSYAYDPRIIARELPMSLAHSPAGIGVSLDVLVQETIRKLGYLDEAGSALLPVENLIRGVRSRGTSHQYSSDAIRASVNGLINRSRLTWETGSCAADGVLHFPARPGERTVRLVCYTPFVLPKPKNQRVVHLPSASSQHGVAGHLMKIEHLGKQASVAAQAAYAEAHRSAGLTGTHQLPKGHTYVKPHERGGPT
;
A
#
# COMPACT_ATOMS: atom_id res chain seq x y z
N MET A 1 24.09 -0.76 36.02
CA MET A 1 23.92 -2.15 35.52
C MET A 1 23.76 -2.09 34.02
N SER A 2 24.79 -2.51 33.27
CA SER A 2 24.85 -2.40 31.81
C SER A 2 23.75 -3.19 31.12
N ALA A 3 23.10 -2.58 30.12
CA ALA A 3 22.17 -3.26 29.24
C ALA A 3 22.94 -4.31 28.43
N GLN A 4 22.82 -5.58 28.80
CA GLN A 4 23.26 -6.68 27.95
C GLN A 4 22.50 -6.56 26.63
N GLU A 5 23.23 -6.26 25.56
CA GLU A 5 22.70 -6.40 24.22
C GLU A 5 22.34 -7.87 23.99
N THR A 6 21.11 -8.13 23.56
CA THR A 6 20.72 -9.45 23.06
C THR A 6 21.47 -9.67 21.75
N HIS A 7 22.72 -10.15 21.87
CA HIS A 7 23.55 -10.55 20.76
C HIS A 7 23.23 -12.02 20.49
N PHE A 8 22.57 -12.30 19.37
CA PHE A 8 22.34 -13.67 18.95
C PHE A 8 23.66 -14.23 18.43
N GLN A 9 24.34 -15.03 19.25
CA GLN A 9 25.62 -15.64 18.88
C GLN A 9 25.39 -16.62 17.71
N GLY A 10 26.21 -16.51 16.66
CA GLY A 10 26.21 -17.45 15.54
C GLY A 10 25.35 -17.09 14.33
N ALA A 11 24.75 -15.89 14.26
CA ALA A 11 24.08 -15.42 13.05
C ALA A 11 24.28 -13.91 12.82
N GLU A 12 24.54 -13.53 11.57
CA GLU A 12 24.66 -12.13 11.15
C GLU A 12 23.29 -11.56 10.78
N ILE A 13 23.05 -10.28 11.03
CA ILE A 13 21.82 -9.61 10.63
C ILE A 13 21.91 -9.24 9.15
N LEU A 14 21.17 -9.95 8.30
CA LEU A 14 21.07 -9.66 6.87
C LEU A 14 20.18 -8.46 6.58
N GLN A 15 19.09 -8.29 7.35
CA GLN A 15 18.13 -7.23 7.16
C GLN A 15 17.50 -6.82 8.49
N SER A 16 17.27 -5.53 8.68
CA SER A 16 16.66 -4.96 9.87
C SER A 16 15.60 -3.95 9.45
N THR A 17 14.33 -4.26 9.71
CA THR A 17 13.19 -3.45 9.28
C THR A 17 12.41 -2.98 10.50
N ARG A 18 12.28 -1.66 10.67
CA ARG A 18 11.46 -1.10 11.75
C ARG A 18 9.98 -1.22 11.39
N THR A 19 9.20 -1.93 12.20
CA THR A 19 7.80 -2.25 11.89
C THR A 19 6.79 -1.45 12.71
N HIS A 20 7.19 -0.96 13.90
CA HIS A 20 6.36 -0.14 14.77
C HIS A 20 7.24 0.69 15.73
N VAL A 21 6.64 1.58 16.52
CA VAL A 21 7.31 2.30 17.61
C VAL A 21 8.01 1.29 18.54
N ARG A 22 9.34 1.34 18.55
CA ARG A 22 10.27 0.47 19.30
C ARG A 22 10.25 -1.02 18.91
N TRP A 23 9.78 -1.35 17.71
CA TRP A 23 9.86 -2.72 17.18
C TRP A 23 10.68 -2.78 15.90
N THR A 24 11.56 -3.77 15.83
CA THR A 24 12.41 -4.04 14.68
C THR A 24 12.35 -5.53 14.35
N LEU A 25 12.00 -5.86 13.12
CA LEU A 25 12.08 -7.22 12.60
C LEU A 25 13.46 -7.43 11.99
N GLN A 26 14.18 -8.45 12.44
CA GLN A 26 15.51 -8.79 11.96
C GLN A 26 15.47 -10.12 11.23
N LYS A 27 16.04 -10.16 10.03
CA LYS A 27 16.33 -11.37 9.28
C LYS A 27 17.81 -11.70 9.44
N LEU A 28 18.10 -12.94 9.80
CA LEU A 28 19.41 -13.43 10.17
C LEU A 28 19.95 -14.39 9.09
N SER A 29 21.27 -14.51 9.02
CA SER A 29 21.95 -15.38 8.04
C SER A 29 21.78 -16.88 8.31
N ALA A 30 21.45 -17.24 9.55
CA ALA A 30 21.18 -18.60 9.96
C ALA A 30 20.05 -18.65 11.01
N PRO A 31 19.32 -19.78 11.15
CA PRO A 31 18.30 -19.93 12.18
C PRO A 31 18.93 -19.95 13.57
N ILE A 32 18.40 -19.13 14.48
CA ILE A 32 18.82 -19.06 15.88
C ILE A 32 17.74 -19.62 16.80
N SER A 33 18.14 -20.19 17.94
CA SER A 33 17.21 -20.59 18.99
C SER A 33 17.03 -19.45 19.99
N PHE A 34 15.79 -19.05 20.27
CA PHE A 34 15.46 -18.03 21.27
C PHE A 34 14.08 -18.29 21.90
N SER A 35 13.89 -17.80 23.12
CA SER A 35 12.58 -17.85 23.78
C SER A 35 11.78 -16.58 23.48
N CYS A 36 10.59 -16.73 22.92
CA CYS A 36 9.70 -15.60 22.65
C CYS A 36 9.22 -15.00 23.98
N HIS A 37 9.47 -13.71 24.19
CA HIS A 37 9.11 -13.02 25.43
C HIS A 37 7.59 -12.94 25.65
N GLN A 38 6.76 -12.99 24.60
CA GLN A 38 5.30 -12.87 24.72
C GLN A 38 4.60 -14.21 24.99
N CYS A 39 5.00 -15.28 24.31
CA CYS A 39 4.34 -16.59 24.45
C CYS A 39 5.17 -17.63 25.22
N GLY A 40 6.40 -17.31 25.60
CA GLY A 40 7.32 -18.20 26.33
C GLY A 40 7.88 -19.36 25.51
N ARG A 41 7.42 -19.58 24.27
CA ARG A 41 7.85 -20.72 23.44
C ARG A 41 9.30 -20.55 22.99
N ALA A 42 10.08 -21.63 23.13
CA ALA A 42 11.38 -21.77 22.49
C ALA A 42 11.16 -21.91 20.97
N THR A 43 11.75 -21.01 20.20
CA THR A 43 11.58 -20.90 18.74
C THR A 43 12.95 -21.01 18.07
N LYS A 44 13.04 -21.70 16.93
CA LYS A 44 14.23 -21.71 16.08
C LYS A 44 13.87 -21.12 14.71
N ASP A 45 14.37 -19.92 14.42
CA ASP A 45 13.98 -19.19 13.21
C ASP A 45 15.10 -18.26 12.72
N THR A 46 15.07 -17.92 11.44
CA THR A 46 15.89 -16.89 10.79
C THR A 46 15.31 -15.50 10.96
N VAL A 47 14.06 -15.38 11.41
CA VAL A 47 13.38 -14.09 11.62
C VAL A 47 13.05 -13.92 13.10
N VAL A 48 13.48 -12.79 13.67
CA VAL A 48 13.19 -12.43 15.06
C VAL A 48 12.71 -10.98 15.15
N ALA A 49 11.64 -10.77 15.90
CA ALA A 49 11.16 -9.42 16.20
C ALA A 49 11.72 -8.95 17.54
N ILE A 50 12.37 -7.79 17.54
CA ILE A 50 12.96 -7.18 18.72
C ILE A 50 12.12 -5.99 19.15
N LYS A 51 11.60 -6.05 20.37
CA LYS A 51 10.97 -4.91 21.04
C LYS A 51 12.00 -4.24 21.95
N THR A 52 12.27 -2.96 21.73
CA THR A 52 13.08 -2.15 22.63
C THR A 52 12.17 -1.51 23.69
N THR A 53 12.44 -1.71 24.98
CA THR A 53 11.68 -1.04 26.05
C THR A 53 12.10 0.43 26.19
N SER A 54 11.36 1.23 26.96
CA SER A 54 11.77 2.59 27.31
C SER A 54 13.11 2.64 28.04
N ALA A 55 13.45 1.57 28.78
CA ALA A 55 14.73 1.40 29.46
C ALA A 55 15.84 0.85 28.54
N GLY A 56 15.61 0.77 27.22
CA GLY A 56 16.60 0.30 26.25
C GLY A 56 16.81 -1.22 26.19
N ARG A 57 16.04 -2.01 26.97
CA ARG A 57 16.14 -3.49 26.93
C ARG A 57 15.55 -4.03 25.64
N LYS A 58 16.25 -4.95 24.98
CA LYS A 58 15.83 -5.60 23.72
C LYS A 58 15.20 -6.96 24.05
N LEU A 59 13.92 -7.13 23.74
CA LEU A 59 13.13 -8.33 24.01
C LEU A 59 12.81 -9.06 22.70
N ALA A 60 13.14 -10.34 22.60
CA ALA A 60 12.92 -11.14 21.41
C ALA A 60 11.50 -11.72 21.36
N HIS A 61 10.88 -11.70 20.18
CA HIS A 61 9.54 -12.19 19.92
C HIS A 61 9.54 -13.02 18.61
N CYS A 62 8.76 -14.10 18.59
CA CYS A 62 8.53 -14.86 17.36
C CYS A 62 7.69 -14.05 16.36
N ALA A 63 7.77 -14.43 15.08
CA ALA A 63 7.04 -13.76 13.99
C ALA A 63 5.52 -13.71 14.25
N ASP A 64 4.93 -14.79 14.78
CA ASP A 64 3.50 -14.85 15.07
C ASP A 64 3.06 -13.83 16.13
N CYS A 65 3.81 -13.74 17.25
CA CYS A 65 3.50 -12.80 18.32
C CYS A 65 3.73 -11.35 17.89
N HIS A 66 4.72 -11.12 17.03
CA HIS A 66 4.98 -9.82 16.43
C HIS A 66 3.86 -9.41 15.49
N LEU A 67 3.40 -10.30 14.61
CA LEU A 67 2.27 -10.05 13.71
C LEU A 67 1.00 -9.74 14.50
N HIS A 68 0.70 -10.54 15.53
CA HIS A 68 -0.43 -10.31 16.44
C HIS A 68 -0.34 -8.97 17.18
N ARG A 69 0.88 -8.49 17.50
CA ARG A 69 1.06 -7.16 18.09
C ARG A 69 0.85 -6.03 17.09
N LEU A 70 1.32 -6.18 15.85
CA LEU A 70 1.08 -5.18 14.80
C LEU A 70 -0.41 -5.03 14.50
N THR A 71 -1.17 -6.13 14.54
CA THR A 71 -2.63 -6.10 14.36
C THR A 71 -3.37 -5.52 15.57
N ASN A 72 -2.84 -5.64 16.80
CA ASN A 72 -3.51 -5.18 18.01
C ASN A 72 -3.17 -3.74 18.42
N VAL A 73 -2.00 -3.19 18.07
CA VAL A 73 -1.65 -1.81 18.44
C VAL A 73 -2.47 -0.76 17.64
N ALA A 74 -3.11 -1.17 16.54
CA ALA A 74 -4.15 -0.36 15.89
C ALA A 74 -5.44 -0.21 16.73
N SER A 75 -5.55 -0.94 17.85
CA SER A 75 -6.77 -1.06 18.66
C SER A 75 -6.47 -0.99 20.16
N THR A 76 -5.97 0.13 20.70
CA THR A 76 -6.05 0.37 22.16
C THR A 76 -5.93 1.86 22.53
N HIS A 77 -7.05 2.46 22.90
CA HIS A 77 -7.16 3.34 24.07
C HIS A 77 -7.26 2.42 25.30
N GLU A 78 -6.45 2.66 26.33
CA GLU A 78 -6.48 1.92 27.60
C GLU A 78 -7.81 2.10 28.36
N PRO A 79 -8.17 1.12 29.20
CA PRO A 79 -8.52 1.51 30.57
C PRO A 79 -7.83 0.67 31.65
N HIS A 80 -7.90 1.25 32.85
CA HIS A 80 -7.24 0.98 34.12
C HIS A 80 -7.39 -0.42 34.75
N ALA A 81 -6.49 -0.64 35.72
CA ALA A 81 -6.20 -1.77 36.61
C ALA A 81 -7.41 -2.44 37.33
N PRO A 82 -7.22 -3.66 37.87
CA PRO A 82 -8.31 -4.51 38.37
C PRO A 82 -8.63 -4.27 39.85
N VAL A 83 -9.92 -4.38 40.19
CA VAL A 83 -10.39 -4.60 41.56
C VAL A 83 -10.78 -6.08 41.70
N VAL A 84 -10.20 -6.71 42.71
CA VAL A 84 -10.44 -8.09 43.14
C VAL A 84 -11.79 -8.17 43.85
N GLY A 85 -12.62 -9.13 43.47
CA GLY A 85 -13.90 -9.44 44.10
C GLY A 85 -14.31 -10.88 43.80
N THR A 86 -14.30 -11.67 44.86
CA THR A 86 -14.41 -13.12 45.04
C THR A 86 -15.63 -13.83 44.42
N ALA A 87 -15.37 -15.09 44.03
CA ALA A 87 -16.21 -16.21 43.61
C ALA A 87 -17.65 -16.35 44.16
N SER A 88 -18.54 -16.90 43.33
CA SER A 88 -19.26 -18.19 43.57
C SER A 88 -19.95 -18.68 42.28
N ALA A 89 -19.95 -20.00 42.08
CA ALA A 89 -20.66 -20.78 41.04
C ALA A 89 -21.65 -21.74 41.74
N PRO A 90 -22.35 -22.68 41.07
CA PRO A 90 -22.92 -22.73 39.71
C PRO A 90 -24.45 -23.03 39.76
N ASP A 91 -25.17 -22.96 38.64
CA ASP A 91 -26.02 -24.08 38.15
C ASP A 91 -26.83 -23.73 36.90
N GLY A 92 -27.05 -24.78 36.09
CA GLY A 92 -27.45 -24.72 34.70
C GLY A 92 -28.93 -24.42 34.42
N ALA A 93 -29.17 -23.98 33.18
CA ALA A 93 -30.33 -24.37 32.37
C ALA A 93 -30.06 -23.95 30.92
N GLU A 94 -30.03 -24.95 30.03
CA GLU A 94 -30.15 -24.79 28.59
C GLU A 94 -31.46 -24.09 28.20
N GLY A 95 -31.44 -23.38 27.07
CA GLY A 95 -32.65 -23.16 26.28
C GLY A 95 -33.20 -21.73 26.25
N ALA A 96 -32.44 -20.80 25.67
CA ALA A 96 -32.98 -19.78 24.78
C ALA A 96 -31.80 -19.07 24.11
N ALA A 97 -31.56 -19.37 22.83
CA ALA A 97 -30.79 -18.49 21.98
C ALA A 97 -31.62 -17.22 21.77
N THR A 98 -31.61 -16.33 22.77
CA THR A 98 -32.12 -14.97 22.68
C THR A 98 -31.27 -14.31 21.61
N SER A 99 -31.79 -14.25 20.39
CA SER A 99 -31.24 -13.46 19.30
C SER A 99 -31.13 -12.03 19.81
N ARG A 100 -29.95 -11.66 20.28
CA ARG A 100 -29.65 -10.30 20.74
C ARG A 100 -30.03 -9.35 19.60
N PRO A 101 -30.84 -8.32 19.88
CA PRO A 101 -31.39 -7.46 18.84
C PRO A 101 -30.26 -6.82 18.06
N ASP A 102 -30.34 -6.95 16.74
CA ASP A 102 -29.82 -6.04 15.71
C ASP A 102 -28.53 -5.28 16.06
N GLN A 103 -27.52 -5.99 16.57
CA GLN A 103 -26.23 -5.38 16.85
C GLN A 103 -25.62 -5.02 15.50
N THR A 104 -25.69 -3.72 15.19
CA THR A 104 -25.23 -3.15 13.94
C THR A 104 -23.75 -3.48 13.78
N VAL A 105 -23.46 -4.27 12.75
CA VAL A 105 -22.09 -4.62 12.41
C VAL A 105 -21.37 -3.37 11.91
N LEU A 106 -20.28 -3.00 12.56
CA LEU A 106 -19.44 -1.85 12.25
C LEU A 106 -18.26 -2.30 11.39
N ILE A 107 -17.99 -1.56 10.33
CA ILE A 107 -16.80 -1.77 9.50
C ILE A 107 -15.81 -0.67 9.87
N ARG A 108 -14.72 -1.05 10.53
CA ARG A 108 -13.59 -0.17 10.85
C ARG A 108 -12.40 -0.58 10.00
N GLN A 109 -12.10 0.22 8.96
CA GLN A 109 -10.91 0.03 8.13
C GLN A 109 -10.20 1.37 7.97
N PRO A 110 -8.85 1.38 8.03
CA PRO A 110 -8.06 2.54 7.66
C PRO A 110 -8.40 2.94 6.22
N ASP A 111 -8.45 4.24 5.93
CA ASP A 111 -8.69 4.70 4.58
C ASP A 111 -7.45 4.39 3.70
N PRO A 112 -7.54 3.51 2.69
CA PRO A 112 -6.39 3.18 1.82
C PRO A 112 -5.89 4.35 0.97
N GLY A 113 -6.60 5.48 0.93
CA GLY A 113 -6.12 6.71 0.27
C GLY A 113 -5.10 7.53 1.07
N GLN A 114 -4.91 7.24 2.37
CA GLN A 114 -4.00 8.03 3.20
C GLN A 114 -2.52 7.73 2.93
N PRO A 115 -1.63 8.71 3.14
CA PRO A 115 -0.19 8.50 3.11
C PRO A 115 0.25 7.39 4.08
N HIS A 116 1.04 6.45 3.57
CA HIS A 116 1.64 5.34 4.30
C HIS A 116 3.11 5.16 3.90
N ASP A 117 3.80 4.18 4.49
CA ASP A 117 5.22 3.90 4.25
C ASP A 117 6.12 5.14 4.38
N VAL A 118 5.85 5.96 5.40
CA VAL A 118 6.58 7.22 5.61
C VAL A 118 7.98 6.92 6.13
N VAL A 119 9.00 7.27 5.32
CA VAL A 119 10.42 7.13 5.66
C VAL A 119 11.05 8.52 5.69
N GLU A 120 11.56 8.90 6.85
CA GLU A 120 12.19 10.21 7.06
C GLU A 120 13.68 10.04 7.31
N THR A 121 14.49 10.74 6.53
CA THR A 121 15.93 10.89 6.76
C THR A 121 16.27 12.36 7.01
N ALA A 122 17.55 12.63 7.30
CA ALA A 122 18.05 13.99 7.51
C ALA A 122 17.89 14.88 6.27
N SER A 123 17.93 14.30 5.07
CA SER A 123 17.91 15.04 3.80
C SER A 123 16.64 14.84 2.98
N GLU A 124 15.83 13.83 3.30
CA GLU A 124 14.74 13.37 2.46
C GLU A 124 13.54 12.92 3.28
N LEU A 125 12.34 13.04 2.70
CA LEU A 125 11.14 12.40 3.20
C LEU A 125 10.46 11.66 2.05
N GLN A 126 10.20 10.37 2.22
CA GLN A 126 9.51 9.52 1.26
C GLN A 126 8.22 8.98 1.85
N TRP A 127 7.16 8.85 1.04
CA TRP A 127 5.92 8.18 1.41
C TRP A 127 5.20 7.63 0.18
N THR A 128 4.24 6.74 0.41
CA THR A 128 3.35 6.22 -0.64
C THR A 128 1.92 6.68 -0.36
N PHE A 129 1.16 6.95 -1.41
CA PHE A 129 -0.28 7.18 -1.30
C PHE A 129 -1.00 6.67 -2.55
N VAL A 130 -2.32 6.59 -2.50
CA VAL A 130 -3.15 6.17 -3.62
C VAL A 130 -3.99 7.35 -4.10
N ILE A 131 -4.04 7.56 -5.42
CA ILE A 131 -4.89 8.58 -6.02
C ILE A 131 -6.35 8.22 -5.80
N ARG A 132 -7.11 9.21 -5.30
CA ARG A 132 -8.55 9.14 -5.08
C ARG A 132 -9.23 10.06 -6.09
N ARG A 133 -10.50 9.82 -6.36
CA ARG A 133 -11.30 10.67 -7.25
C ARG A 133 -11.24 12.14 -6.82
N HIS A 134 -11.43 12.41 -5.52
CA HIS A 134 -11.38 13.77 -5.00
C HIS A 134 -9.99 14.41 -5.10
N HIS A 135 -8.90 13.62 -5.12
CA HIS A 135 -7.54 14.14 -5.38
C HIS A 135 -7.45 14.69 -6.80
N VAL A 136 -7.99 13.96 -7.78
CA VAL A 136 -8.01 14.37 -9.19
C VAL A 136 -8.92 15.58 -9.37
N GLU A 137 -10.17 15.50 -8.88
CA GLU A 137 -11.19 16.54 -9.05
C GLU A 137 -10.82 17.87 -8.40
N HIS A 138 -10.17 17.84 -7.23
CA HIS A 138 -9.81 19.05 -6.50
C HIS A 138 -8.33 19.43 -6.63
N GLY A 139 -7.56 18.72 -7.46
CA GLY A 139 -6.13 18.98 -7.65
C GLY A 139 -5.33 18.88 -6.36
N GLN A 140 -5.55 17.83 -5.57
CA GLN A 140 -4.93 17.62 -4.27
C GLN A 140 -3.89 16.50 -4.30
N CYS A 141 -2.74 16.69 -3.64
CA CYS A 141 -1.76 15.67 -3.34
C CYS A 141 -1.72 15.44 -1.82
N PRO A 142 -2.03 14.23 -1.34
CA PRO A 142 -1.90 13.85 0.06
C PRO A 142 -0.49 14.02 0.59
N LEU A 143 -0.40 14.51 1.82
CA LEU A 143 0.84 14.74 2.54
C LEU A 143 0.77 14.09 3.92
N PRO A 144 1.80 13.35 4.35
CA PRO A 144 1.93 12.99 5.76
C PRO A 144 2.24 14.26 6.57
N SER A 145 1.93 14.24 7.86
CA SER A 145 2.09 15.41 8.75
C SER A 145 3.54 15.94 8.78
N GLN A 146 4.52 15.06 8.60
CA GLN A 146 5.95 15.37 8.48
C GLN A 146 6.27 16.22 7.23
N ALA A 147 5.54 16.02 6.13
CA ALA A 147 5.80 16.71 4.87
C ALA A 147 5.31 18.16 4.89
N ALA A 148 4.23 18.47 5.61
CA ALA A 148 3.60 19.80 5.60
C ALA A 148 4.55 20.96 5.97
N ARG A 149 5.55 20.70 6.83
CA ARG A 149 6.58 21.69 7.19
C ARG A 149 7.68 21.78 6.13
N ARG A 150 8.19 20.63 5.68
CA ARG A 150 9.32 20.52 4.74
C ARG A 150 8.92 21.01 3.34
N ILE A 151 7.68 20.80 2.92
CA ILE A 151 7.23 21.14 1.56
C ILE A 151 7.16 22.64 1.29
N ARG A 152 7.18 23.48 2.35
CA ARG A 152 7.26 24.94 2.21
C ARG A 152 8.56 25.42 1.55
N THR A 153 9.63 24.64 1.66
CA THR A 153 10.92 24.96 1.01
C THR A 153 10.99 24.43 -0.41
N ALA A 154 10.17 23.42 -0.73
CA ALA A 154 10.04 22.95 -2.10
C ALA A 154 9.38 24.02 -2.98
N LYS A 155 9.85 24.12 -4.21
CA LYS A 155 9.33 25.10 -5.18
C LYS A 155 8.49 24.44 -6.27
N VAL A 156 8.82 23.19 -6.62
CA VAL A 156 8.27 22.51 -7.80
C VAL A 156 7.83 21.09 -7.44
N VAL A 157 6.74 20.63 -8.08
CA VAL A 157 6.27 19.25 -8.06
C VAL A 157 6.47 18.64 -9.44
N HIS A 158 7.20 17.53 -9.47
CA HIS A 158 7.42 16.73 -10.66
C HIS A 158 6.66 15.42 -10.55
N LEU A 159 6.17 14.92 -11.68
CA LEU A 159 5.66 13.57 -11.85
C LEU A 159 6.54 12.82 -12.84
N ASP A 160 7.11 11.73 -12.39
CA ASP A 160 7.89 10.80 -13.17
C ASP A 160 7.03 9.58 -13.52
N HIS A 161 6.82 9.39 -14.81
CA HIS A 161 6.06 8.27 -15.37
C HIS A 161 6.95 7.07 -15.71
N GLY A 162 8.26 7.13 -15.42
CA GLY A 162 9.27 6.18 -15.88
C GLY A 162 9.78 6.47 -17.31
N GLY A 163 9.43 7.64 -17.86
CA GLY A 163 9.92 8.13 -19.16
C GLY A 163 11.12 9.06 -19.02
N GLY A 164 11.72 9.47 -20.15
CA GLY A 164 12.96 10.26 -20.16
C GLY A 164 12.88 11.65 -19.51
N PHE A 165 11.68 12.24 -19.36
CA PHE A 165 11.49 13.56 -18.77
C PHE A 165 10.30 13.60 -17.80
N PRO A 166 10.46 14.15 -16.59
CA PRO A 166 9.37 14.31 -15.64
C PRO A 166 8.44 15.48 -16.02
N THR A 167 7.14 15.29 -15.82
CA THR A 167 6.11 16.30 -16.01
C THR A 167 6.06 17.25 -14.83
N VAL A 168 6.07 18.56 -15.07
CA VAL A 168 5.87 19.55 -13.99
C VAL A 168 4.38 19.65 -13.68
N LEU A 169 3.96 19.23 -12.48
CA LEU A 169 2.57 19.31 -12.05
C LEU A 169 2.23 20.65 -11.37
N LEU A 170 3.24 21.31 -10.80
CA LEU A 170 3.11 22.60 -10.13
C LEU A 170 4.48 23.28 -10.02
N ASP A 171 4.54 24.55 -10.41
CA ASP A 171 5.76 25.37 -10.53
C ASP A 171 5.97 26.36 -9.36
N SER A 172 4.96 26.52 -8.47
CA SER A 172 5.06 27.34 -7.26
C SER A 172 4.13 26.88 -6.13
N LEU A 173 4.73 26.49 -4.99
CA LEU A 173 4.03 25.88 -3.84
C LEU A 173 3.56 26.85 -2.75
N ARG A 174 4.00 28.13 -2.78
CA ARG A 174 4.03 29.02 -1.61
C ARG A 174 2.68 29.34 -0.94
N LYS A 175 1.53 29.05 -1.56
CA LYS A 175 0.19 29.40 -1.01
C LYS A 175 -0.80 28.24 -0.91
N LYS A 176 -0.42 27.02 -1.29
CA LYS A 176 -1.39 25.92 -1.51
C LYS A 176 -1.22 24.71 -0.58
N VAL A 177 -0.40 24.82 0.47
CA VAL A 177 -0.09 23.71 1.38
C VAL A 177 -0.97 23.79 2.63
N THR A 178 -1.63 22.68 2.96
CA THR A 178 -2.33 22.47 4.24
C THR A 178 -1.58 21.43 5.09
N LYS A 179 -2.09 21.09 6.28
CA LYS A 179 -1.48 20.04 7.13
C LYS A 179 -1.53 18.64 6.50
N GLU A 180 -2.52 18.39 5.64
CA GLU A 180 -2.84 17.05 5.13
C GLU A 180 -2.69 16.95 3.61
N HIS A 181 -2.76 18.07 2.89
CA HIS A 181 -2.77 18.07 1.43
C HIS A 181 -2.06 19.29 0.84
N LEU A 182 -1.40 19.07 -0.29
CA LEU A 182 -0.98 20.12 -1.21
C LEU A 182 -2.06 20.32 -2.29
N ARG A 183 -2.52 21.55 -2.49
CA ARG A 183 -3.55 21.90 -3.48
C ARG A 183 -2.96 22.47 -4.77
N GLY A 184 -3.78 22.49 -5.81
CA GLY A 184 -3.46 23.08 -7.11
C GLY A 184 -2.55 22.22 -7.98
N ILE A 185 -2.45 20.93 -7.67
CA ILE A 185 -1.83 19.94 -8.53
C ILE A 185 -2.69 19.75 -9.77
N ARG A 186 -2.07 19.87 -10.95
CA ARG A 186 -2.73 19.59 -12.22
C ARG A 186 -2.55 18.13 -12.59
N TRP A 187 -3.37 17.26 -11.99
CA TRP A 187 -3.38 15.85 -12.37
C TRP A 187 -3.83 15.71 -13.83
N GLN A 188 -3.04 15.02 -14.64
CA GLN A 188 -3.43 14.66 -16.01
C GLN A 188 -4.44 13.50 -15.94
N GLY A 189 -5.70 13.85 -15.67
CA GLY A 189 -6.76 12.89 -15.33
C GLY A 189 -7.08 11.82 -16.39
N ALA A 190 -6.60 12.00 -17.63
CA ALA A 190 -6.72 10.97 -18.67
C ALA A 190 -5.77 9.78 -18.43
N GLU A 191 -4.61 10.01 -17.79
CA GLU A 191 -3.58 8.99 -17.57
C GLU A 191 -3.58 8.44 -16.13
N LEU A 192 -4.03 9.25 -15.17
CA LEU A 192 -4.06 8.90 -13.75
C LEU A 192 -5.48 8.64 -13.29
N LEU A 193 -5.78 7.36 -13.08
CA LEU A 193 -7.08 6.89 -12.62
C LEU A 193 -7.11 6.79 -11.08
N PRO A 194 -8.29 6.93 -10.44
CA PRO A 194 -8.46 6.55 -9.05
C PRO A 194 -7.99 5.11 -8.82
N GLY A 195 -7.18 4.93 -7.79
CA GLY A 195 -6.50 3.67 -7.48
C GLY A 195 -5.04 3.62 -7.89
N THR A 196 -4.53 4.54 -8.70
CA THR A 196 -3.08 4.58 -9.03
C THR A 196 -2.24 4.87 -7.79
N ARG A 197 -1.23 4.04 -7.54
CA ARG A 197 -0.27 4.19 -6.44
C ARG A 197 0.85 5.14 -6.85
N ILE A 198 1.18 6.08 -5.97
CA ILE A 198 2.24 7.07 -6.15
C ILE A 198 3.24 6.95 -5.01
N THR A 199 4.52 6.91 -5.35
CA THR A 199 5.60 7.12 -4.39
C THR A 199 6.06 8.56 -4.48
N ALA A 200 5.98 9.27 -3.38
CA ALA A 200 6.41 10.66 -3.25
C ALA A 200 7.75 10.73 -2.53
N LYS A 201 8.65 11.57 -3.04
CA LYS A 201 9.98 11.85 -2.51
C LYS A 201 10.19 13.35 -2.46
N LEU A 202 10.32 13.87 -1.24
CA LEU A 202 10.56 15.27 -0.97
C LEU A 202 12.02 15.48 -0.62
N ASP A 203 12.72 16.21 -1.49
CA ASP A 203 14.05 16.77 -1.22
C ASP A 203 13.92 18.25 -0.80
N ARG A 204 15.06 18.91 -0.52
CA ARG A 204 15.07 20.31 -0.03
C ARG A 204 14.32 21.30 -0.94
N SER A 205 14.23 21.01 -2.24
CA SER A 205 13.78 21.96 -3.27
C SER A 205 12.63 21.46 -4.13
N ARG A 206 12.38 20.14 -4.17
CA ARG A 206 11.44 19.51 -5.10
C ARG A 206 10.69 18.37 -4.43
N LEU A 207 9.40 18.29 -4.75
CA LEU A 207 8.60 17.09 -4.54
C LEU A 207 8.60 16.30 -5.84
N ARG A 208 9.13 15.07 -5.83
CA ARG A 208 9.06 14.14 -6.94
C ARG A 208 8.01 13.10 -6.64
N LEU A 209 7.05 12.95 -7.53
CA LEU A 209 6.07 11.89 -7.53
C LEU A 209 6.50 10.89 -8.59
N SER A 210 6.52 9.62 -8.27
CA SER A 210 6.93 8.56 -9.18
C SER A 210 5.84 7.51 -9.29
N LEU A 211 5.60 7.06 -10.52
CA LEU A 211 4.72 5.96 -10.84
C LEU A 211 5.55 4.72 -11.14
N THR A 212 5.12 3.58 -10.62
CA THR A 212 5.73 2.29 -10.96
C THR A 212 4.95 1.67 -12.12
N PRO A 213 5.53 1.55 -13.33
CA PRO A 213 4.84 0.91 -14.45
C PRO A 213 4.57 -0.57 -14.16
N LEU A 214 3.45 -1.07 -14.66
CA LEU A 214 3.19 -2.51 -14.70
C LEU A 214 3.94 -3.13 -15.87
N GLU A 215 4.40 -4.37 -15.72
CA GLU A 215 5.00 -5.15 -16.82
C GLU A 215 4.05 -5.25 -18.03
N ARG A 216 2.75 -5.39 -17.74
CA ARG A 216 1.68 -5.38 -18.74
C ARG A 216 0.50 -4.55 -18.22
N PRO A 217 -0.10 -3.72 -19.07
CA PRO A 217 -1.32 -3.00 -18.72
C PRO A 217 -2.45 -3.96 -18.34
N VAL A 218 -3.22 -3.59 -17.31
CA VAL A 218 -4.38 -4.36 -16.83
C VAL A 218 -5.65 -3.59 -17.19
N PHE A 219 -6.68 -4.29 -17.66
CA PHE A 219 -7.99 -3.72 -17.93
C PHE A 219 -8.97 -4.10 -16.82
N ILE A 220 -9.63 -3.09 -16.25
CA ILE A 220 -10.63 -3.27 -15.20
C ILE A 220 -11.88 -2.53 -15.67
N GLY A 221 -12.93 -3.29 -16.01
CA GLY A 221 -14.04 -2.76 -16.78
C GLY A 221 -13.58 -2.22 -18.13
N SER A 222 -13.92 -0.98 -18.45
CA SER A 222 -13.48 -0.29 -19.68
C SER A 222 -12.25 0.60 -19.48
N LYS A 223 -11.56 0.49 -18.35
CA LYS A 223 -10.43 1.36 -17.99
C LYS A 223 -9.12 0.58 -18.01
N ARG A 224 -8.11 1.19 -18.63
CA ARG A 224 -6.75 0.65 -18.73
C ARG A 224 -5.88 1.23 -17.63
N PHE A 225 -5.23 0.36 -16.87
CA PHE A 225 -4.24 0.70 -15.84
C PHE A 225 -2.85 0.31 -16.34
N SER A 226 -1.96 1.29 -16.45
CA SER A 226 -0.57 1.08 -16.90
C SER A 226 0.44 1.10 -15.73
N TYR A 227 0.01 1.50 -14.53
CA TYR A 227 0.86 1.69 -13.36
C TYR A 227 0.32 0.90 -12.17
N ALA A 228 1.18 0.64 -11.18
CA ALA A 228 0.83 0.02 -9.92
C ALA A 228 -0.39 0.70 -9.30
N TYR A 229 -1.29 -0.11 -8.74
CA TYR A 229 -2.58 0.36 -8.24
C TYR A 229 -2.97 -0.36 -6.95
N ASP A 230 -3.95 0.20 -6.25
CA ASP A 230 -4.59 -0.42 -5.10
C ASP A 230 -6.01 -0.88 -5.46
N PRO A 231 -6.27 -2.20 -5.47
CA PRO A 231 -7.56 -2.74 -5.88
C PRO A 231 -8.70 -2.32 -4.96
N ARG A 232 -8.43 -1.94 -3.70
CA ARG A 232 -9.45 -1.47 -2.75
C ARG A 232 -10.05 -0.15 -3.21
N ILE A 233 -9.20 0.80 -3.65
CA ILE A 233 -9.68 2.07 -4.17
C ILE A 233 -10.41 1.90 -5.50
N ILE A 234 -9.94 0.99 -6.36
CA ILE A 234 -10.63 0.67 -7.61
C ILE A 234 -12.03 0.12 -7.32
N ALA A 235 -12.12 -0.86 -6.41
CA ALA A 235 -13.40 -1.38 -5.96
C ALA A 235 -14.29 -0.28 -5.38
N ARG A 236 -13.74 0.70 -4.66
CA ARG A 236 -14.51 1.78 -4.04
C ARG A 236 -14.98 2.86 -5.04
N GLU A 237 -14.12 3.24 -5.98
CA GLU A 237 -14.24 4.50 -6.73
C GLU A 237 -14.25 4.35 -8.25
N LEU A 238 -14.02 3.17 -8.81
CA LEU A 238 -14.20 3.01 -10.26
C LEU A 238 -15.69 2.95 -10.58
N PRO A 239 -16.24 3.79 -11.48
CA PRO A 239 -17.65 3.67 -11.86
C PRO A 239 -17.92 2.27 -12.43
N MET A 240 -19.08 1.68 -12.10
CA MET A 240 -19.51 0.50 -12.84
C MET A 240 -19.82 0.91 -14.26
N SER A 241 -19.27 0.17 -15.24
CA SER A 241 -19.67 0.35 -16.62
C SER A 241 -21.15 -0.02 -16.74
N LEU A 242 -22.02 0.97 -16.95
CA LEU A 242 -23.47 0.81 -17.13
C LEU A 242 -23.82 0.22 -18.50
N ALA A 243 -22.87 -0.42 -19.19
CA ALA A 243 -22.96 -0.84 -20.59
C ALA A 243 -24.14 -1.79 -20.89
N HIS A 244 -24.87 -2.28 -19.89
CA HIS A 244 -26.02 -3.19 -20.06
C HIS A 244 -27.32 -2.67 -19.43
N SER A 245 -27.43 -1.37 -19.08
CA SER A 245 -28.75 -0.79 -18.79
C SER A 245 -29.31 -0.15 -20.06
N PRO A 246 -30.46 -0.62 -20.59
CA PRO A 246 -31.13 0.08 -21.68
C PRO A 246 -31.38 1.52 -21.27
N ALA A 247 -30.98 2.44 -22.14
CA ALA A 247 -31.06 3.88 -21.91
C ALA A 247 -32.47 4.28 -21.48
N GLY A 248 -32.59 4.90 -20.30
CA GLY A 248 -33.84 5.52 -19.84
C GLY A 248 -34.48 4.91 -18.59
N ILE A 249 -34.04 3.73 -18.13
CA ILE A 249 -34.51 3.16 -16.85
C ILE A 249 -33.52 3.57 -15.77
N GLY A 250 -34.01 4.09 -14.64
CA GLY A 250 -33.17 4.42 -13.48
C GLY A 250 -32.23 3.28 -13.09
N VAL A 251 -31.17 3.60 -12.34
CA VAL A 251 -30.15 2.61 -11.91
C VAL A 251 -30.84 1.35 -11.39
N SER A 252 -30.61 0.21 -12.06
CA SER A 252 -31.28 -1.04 -11.69
C SER A 252 -30.91 -1.44 -10.26
N LEU A 253 -31.83 -2.13 -9.57
CA LEU A 253 -31.59 -2.58 -8.20
C LEU A 253 -30.32 -3.42 -8.07
N ASP A 254 -30.01 -4.24 -9.08
CA ASP A 254 -28.79 -5.04 -9.16
C ASP A 254 -27.51 -4.17 -9.16
N VAL A 255 -27.54 -3.07 -9.90
CA VAL A 255 -26.42 -2.11 -9.96
C VAL A 255 -26.31 -1.37 -8.62
N LEU A 256 -27.44 -0.95 -8.06
CA LEU A 256 -27.48 -0.26 -6.77
C LEU A 256 -26.95 -1.15 -5.63
N VAL A 257 -27.30 -2.44 -5.62
CA VAL A 257 -26.80 -3.44 -4.66
C VAL A 257 -25.28 -3.56 -4.78
N GLN A 258 -24.74 -3.79 -5.98
CA GLN A 258 -23.30 -3.90 -6.19
C GLN A 258 -22.56 -2.61 -5.82
N GLU A 259 -23.09 -1.44 -6.17
CA GLU A 259 -22.50 -0.15 -5.77
C GLU A 259 -22.48 0.03 -4.25
N THR A 260 -23.52 -0.45 -3.57
CA THR A 260 -23.64 -0.32 -2.11
C THR A 260 -22.63 -1.21 -1.40
N ILE A 261 -22.50 -2.48 -1.82
CA ILE A 261 -21.48 -3.39 -1.28
C ILE A 261 -20.08 -2.80 -1.47
N ARG A 262 -19.77 -2.33 -2.69
CA ARG A 262 -18.47 -1.71 -3.00
C ARG A 262 -18.16 -0.47 -2.15
N LYS A 263 -19.17 0.39 -1.94
CA LYS A 263 -19.02 1.67 -1.23
C LYS A 263 -19.05 1.56 0.30
N LEU A 264 -19.72 0.55 0.86
CA LEU A 264 -19.90 0.41 2.31
C LEU A 264 -19.20 -0.82 2.89
N GLY A 265 -18.90 -1.82 2.07
CA GLY A 265 -18.29 -3.08 2.49
C GLY A 265 -16.87 -2.92 3.03
N TYR A 266 -16.48 -3.91 3.83
CA TYR A 266 -15.10 -4.20 4.21
C TYR A 266 -14.34 -4.62 2.97
N LEU A 267 -13.21 -3.97 2.68
CA LEU A 267 -12.37 -4.27 1.53
C LEU A 267 -11.19 -5.13 1.95
N ASP A 268 -11.03 -6.31 1.37
CA ASP A 268 -9.81 -7.11 1.54
C ASP A 268 -8.64 -6.56 0.69
N GLU A 269 -7.44 -7.13 0.85
CA GLU A 269 -6.26 -6.71 0.08
C GLU A 269 -6.37 -6.98 -1.43
N ALA A 270 -7.28 -7.88 -1.86
CA ALA A 270 -7.57 -8.14 -3.26
C ALA A 270 -8.61 -7.16 -3.84
N GLY A 271 -9.20 -6.29 -3.01
CA GLY A 271 -10.27 -5.37 -3.38
C GLY A 271 -11.65 -6.01 -3.40
N SER A 272 -11.83 -7.22 -2.86
CA SER A 272 -13.15 -7.80 -2.62
C SER A 272 -13.86 -7.01 -1.53
N ALA A 273 -15.13 -6.69 -1.77
CA ALA A 273 -15.96 -5.95 -0.83
C ALA A 273 -16.96 -6.89 -0.16
N LEU A 274 -16.92 -6.96 1.17
CA LEU A 274 -17.76 -7.82 1.98
C LEU A 274 -18.71 -7.00 2.86
N LEU A 275 -20.00 -7.34 2.86
CA LEU A 275 -21.00 -6.62 3.64
C LEU A 275 -22.07 -7.59 4.16
N PRO A 276 -22.47 -7.52 5.45
CA PRO A 276 -23.63 -8.26 5.93
C PRO A 276 -24.90 -7.86 5.18
N VAL A 277 -25.78 -8.83 4.92
CA VAL A 277 -27.03 -8.61 4.15
C VAL A 277 -27.88 -7.50 4.76
N GLU A 278 -28.01 -7.47 6.09
CA GLU A 278 -28.82 -6.45 6.77
C GLU A 278 -28.23 -5.04 6.59
N ASN A 279 -26.90 -4.91 6.66
CA ASN A 279 -26.21 -3.65 6.39
C ASN A 279 -26.37 -3.23 4.92
N LEU A 280 -26.38 -4.18 4.00
CA LEU A 280 -26.62 -3.93 2.58
C LEU A 280 -28.05 -3.41 2.35
N ILE A 281 -29.06 -4.06 2.92
CA ILE A 281 -30.46 -3.63 2.83
C ILE A 281 -30.61 -2.19 3.35
N ARG A 282 -30.08 -1.91 4.54
CA ARG A 282 -30.10 -0.57 5.13
C ARG A 282 -29.37 0.45 4.25
N GLY A 283 -28.21 0.10 3.71
CA GLY A 283 -27.41 0.96 2.84
C GLY A 283 -28.05 1.26 1.49
N VAL A 284 -28.79 0.30 0.92
CA VAL A 284 -29.57 0.51 -0.31
C VAL A 284 -30.74 1.44 -0.04
N ARG A 285 -31.46 1.24 1.07
CA ARG A 285 -32.62 2.06 1.44
C ARG A 285 -32.25 3.50 1.83
N SER A 286 -31.09 3.72 2.42
CA SER A 286 -30.63 5.06 2.80
C SER A 286 -30.11 5.89 1.62
N ARG A 287 -29.84 5.26 0.48
CA ARG A 287 -29.53 5.96 -0.76
C ARG A 287 -30.84 6.37 -1.40
N GLY A 288 -31.21 7.65 -1.23
CA GLY A 288 -32.47 8.26 -1.65
C GLY A 288 -32.77 8.18 -3.15
N THR A 289 -32.96 6.98 -3.68
CA THR A 289 -33.67 6.78 -4.93
C THR A 289 -35.12 7.18 -4.72
N SER A 290 -35.73 7.84 -5.71
CA SER A 290 -37.15 8.21 -5.69
C SER A 290 -38.10 7.01 -5.51
N HIS A 291 -37.57 5.79 -5.60
CA HIS A 291 -38.25 4.55 -5.23
C HIS A 291 -37.61 3.95 -3.98
N GLN A 292 -38.44 3.66 -2.98
CA GLN A 292 -38.03 2.86 -1.83
C GLN A 292 -38.23 1.38 -2.16
N TYR A 293 -37.13 0.63 -2.24
CA TYR A 293 -37.18 -0.81 -2.43
C TYR A 293 -37.53 -1.52 -1.10
N SER A 294 -38.40 -2.52 -1.16
CA SER A 294 -38.67 -3.38 0.00
C SER A 294 -37.44 -4.23 0.35
N SER A 295 -37.31 -4.64 1.60
CA SER A 295 -36.22 -5.52 2.04
C SER A 295 -36.20 -6.83 1.24
N ASP A 296 -37.36 -7.38 0.90
CA ASP A 296 -37.49 -8.62 0.14
C ASP A 296 -37.05 -8.47 -1.32
N ALA A 297 -37.37 -7.33 -1.96
CA ALA A 297 -36.88 -7.04 -3.31
C ALA A 297 -35.34 -6.96 -3.34
N ILE A 298 -34.73 -6.36 -2.31
CA ILE A 298 -33.27 -6.29 -2.18
C ILE A 298 -32.68 -7.69 -1.97
N ARG A 299 -33.26 -8.52 -1.10
CA ARG A 299 -32.82 -9.93 -0.91
C ARG A 299 -32.96 -10.74 -2.20
N ALA A 300 -34.05 -10.57 -2.93
CA ALA A 300 -34.27 -11.24 -4.22
C ALA A 300 -33.22 -10.83 -5.26
N SER A 301 -32.88 -9.54 -5.34
CA SER A 301 -31.80 -9.05 -6.22
C SER A 301 -30.43 -9.63 -5.81
N VAL A 302 -30.11 -9.68 -4.51
CA VAL A 302 -28.89 -10.30 -4.00
C VAL A 302 -28.81 -11.78 -4.41
N ASN A 303 -29.88 -12.54 -4.20
CA ASN A 303 -29.94 -13.95 -4.60
C ASN A 303 -29.81 -14.11 -6.12
N GLY A 304 -30.46 -13.25 -6.91
CA GLY A 304 -30.34 -13.25 -8.37
C GLY A 304 -28.91 -12.94 -8.84
N LEU A 305 -28.18 -12.05 -8.15
CA LEU A 305 -26.78 -11.77 -8.44
C LEU A 305 -25.85 -12.93 -8.05
N ILE A 306 -26.15 -13.63 -6.96
CA ILE A 306 -25.40 -14.83 -6.54
C ILE A 306 -25.61 -15.96 -7.54
N ASN A 307 -26.84 -16.19 -7.99
CA ASN A 307 -27.16 -17.20 -9.00
C ASN A 307 -26.45 -16.93 -10.34
N ARG A 308 -26.21 -15.66 -10.67
CA ARG A 308 -25.44 -15.23 -11.86
C ARG A 308 -23.93 -15.15 -11.60
N SER A 309 -23.46 -15.62 -10.44
CA SER A 309 -22.05 -15.57 -10.01
C SER A 309 -21.44 -14.16 -10.07
N ARG A 310 -22.25 -13.13 -9.84
CA ARG A 310 -21.81 -11.74 -9.72
C ARG A 310 -21.47 -11.36 -8.29
N LEU A 311 -22.03 -12.10 -7.33
CA LEU A 311 -21.75 -12.03 -5.90
C LEU A 311 -21.58 -13.45 -5.36
N THR A 312 -20.92 -13.59 -4.23
CA THR A 312 -20.78 -14.87 -3.53
C THR A 312 -21.14 -14.72 -2.05
N TRP A 313 -21.42 -15.85 -1.40
CA TRP A 313 -21.55 -15.90 0.05
C TRP A 313 -20.19 -16.15 0.68
N GLU A 314 -19.89 -15.40 1.73
CA GLU A 314 -18.70 -15.58 2.56
C GLU A 314 -19.07 -15.59 4.04
N THR A 315 -18.15 -16.10 4.86
CA THR A 315 -18.33 -16.19 6.31
C THR A 315 -17.31 -15.31 7.01
N GLY A 316 -17.78 -14.30 7.73
CA GLY A 316 -16.97 -13.50 8.63
C GLY A 316 -17.37 -13.69 10.08
N SER A 317 -16.77 -12.90 10.96
CA SER A 317 -17.15 -12.84 12.37
C SER A 317 -17.33 -11.40 12.82
N CYS A 318 -18.07 -11.24 13.91
CA CYS A 318 -18.34 -9.97 14.55
C CYS A 318 -17.85 -10.07 15.99
N ALA A 319 -16.94 -9.19 16.37
CA ALA A 319 -16.48 -9.05 17.74
C ALA A 319 -17.60 -8.51 18.65
N ALA A 320 -17.39 -8.60 19.96
CA ALA A 320 -18.37 -8.16 20.96
C ALA A 320 -18.70 -6.65 20.87
N ASP A 321 -17.76 -5.85 20.37
CA ASP A 321 -17.91 -4.42 20.10
C ASP A 321 -18.64 -4.11 18.78
N GLY A 322 -19.09 -5.14 18.06
CA GLY A 322 -19.79 -5.02 16.79
C GLY A 322 -18.88 -4.91 15.57
N VAL A 323 -17.54 -4.93 15.71
CA VAL A 323 -16.62 -4.79 14.58
C VAL A 323 -16.59 -6.05 13.73
N LEU A 324 -16.70 -5.89 12.41
CA LEU A 324 -16.58 -6.97 11.43
C LEU A 324 -15.11 -7.38 11.25
N HIS A 325 -14.87 -8.69 11.31
CA HIS A 325 -13.61 -9.32 10.93
C HIS A 325 -13.83 -10.33 9.79
N PHE A 326 -12.89 -10.30 8.83
CA PHE A 326 -12.79 -11.28 7.76
C PHE A 326 -11.31 -11.64 7.55
N PRO A 327 -10.94 -12.94 7.49
CA PRO A 327 -11.79 -14.13 7.72
C PRO A 327 -12.37 -14.21 9.14
N ALA A 328 -13.36 -15.09 9.35
CA ALA A 328 -13.96 -15.32 10.66
C ALA A 328 -12.92 -15.76 11.70
N ARG A 329 -12.97 -15.17 12.90
CA ARG A 329 -12.08 -15.46 14.02
C ARG A 329 -12.70 -16.43 15.02
N PRO A 330 -11.92 -17.33 15.64
CA PRO A 330 -12.41 -18.20 16.70
C PRO A 330 -12.95 -17.42 17.89
N GLY A 331 -14.08 -17.87 18.46
CA GLY A 331 -14.69 -17.26 19.64
C GLY A 331 -15.52 -16.00 19.38
N GLU A 332 -15.56 -15.49 18.15
CA GLU A 332 -16.42 -14.38 17.75
C GLU A 332 -17.73 -14.88 17.11
N ARG A 333 -18.76 -14.02 17.08
CA ARG A 333 -20.06 -14.37 16.49
C ARG A 333 -19.94 -14.45 14.97
N THR A 334 -20.21 -15.62 14.38
CA THR A 334 -20.22 -15.79 12.92
C THR A 334 -21.30 -14.95 12.25
N VAL A 335 -20.97 -14.30 11.14
CA VAL A 335 -21.89 -13.47 10.33
C VAL A 335 -21.77 -13.85 8.87
N ARG A 336 -22.92 -14.00 8.19
CA ARG A 336 -22.98 -14.22 6.74
C ARG A 336 -22.76 -12.91 5.99
N LEU A 337 -21.83 -12.93 5.04
CA LEU A 337 -21.43 -11.78 4.25
C LEU A 337 -21.76 -12.01 2.78
N VAL A 338 -22.26 -10.97 2.13
CA VAL A 338 -22.32 -10.90 0.67
C VAL A 338 -20.98 -10.36 0.21
N CYS A 339 -20.31 -11.09 -0.66
CA CYS A 339 -19.01 -10.73 -1.22
C CYS A 339 -19.17 -10.31 -2.68
N TYR A 340 -18.66 -9.11 -2.98
CA TYR A 340 -18.36 -8.67 -4.32
C TYR A 340 -16.87 -8.87 -4.56
N THR A 341 -16.52 -9.70 -5.55
CA THR A 341 -15.14 -9.81 -6.01
C THR A 341 -14.97 -8.93 -7.25
N PRO A 342 -13.98 -8.03 -7.31
CA PRO A 342 -13.70 -7.30 -8.53
C PRO A 342 -13.44 -8.30 -9.66
N PHE A 343 -13.97 -8.03 -10.86
CA PHE A 343 -13.75 -8.85 -12.06
C PHE A 343 -12.29 -9.27 -12.13
N VAL A 344 -12.04 -10.56 -12.38
CA VAL A 344 -10.74 -11.23 -12.34
C VAL A 344 -9.63 -10.26 -12.68
N LEU A 345 -9.06 -9.63 -11.65
CA LEU A 345 -7.76 -9.02 -11.80
C LEU A 345 -6.87 -10.20 -12.17
N PRO A 346 -6.12 -10.16 -13.29
CA PRO A 346 -5.09 -11.15 -13.49
C PRO A 346 -4.27 -11.13 -12.21
N LYS A 347 -4.36 -12.21 -11.42
CA LYS A 347 -3.58 -12.34 -10.20
C LYS A 347 -2.16 -12.00 -10.64
N PRO A 348 -1.43 -11.07 -10.01
CA PRO A 348 0.01 -11.11 -10.15
C PRO A 348 0.34 -12.56 -9.81
N LYS A 349 0.82 -13.33 -10.80
CA LYS A 349 1.26 -14.70 -10.54
C LYS A 349 2.14 -14.55 -9.32
N ASN A 350 1.79 -15.24 -8.23
CA ASN A 350 2.67 -15.30 -7.07
C ASN A 350 4.05 -15.45 -7.65
N GLN A 351 4.88 -14.40 -7.51
CA GLN A 351 6.29 -14.62 -7.63
C GLN A 351 6.52 -15.63 -6.52
N ARG A 352 6.57 -16.91 -6.91
CA ARG A 352 7.58 -17.76 -6.34
C ARG A 352 8.81 -16.89 -6.43
N VAL A 353 9.23 -16.38 -5.29
CA VAL A 353 10.64 -16.12 -5.08
C VAL A 353 11.26 -17.49 -5.27
N VAL A 354 11.45 -17.86 -6.53
CA VAL A 354 12.52 -18.75 -6.89
C VAL A 354 13.70 -17.91 -6.46
N HIS A 355 14.26 -18.25 -5.30
CA HIS A 355 15.67 -18.01 -5.07
C HIS A 355 16.38 -18.77 -6.20
N LEU A 356 16.46 -18.15 -7.37
CA LEU A 356 17.53 -18.43 -8.29
C LEU A 356 18.79 -18.09 -7.48
N PRO A 357 19.79 -18.98 -7.45
CA PRO A 357 21.09 -18.62 -6.91
C PRO A 357 21.49 -17.30 -7.58
N SER A 358 21.86 -16.32 -6.77
CA SER A 358 22.18 -14.96 -7.20
C SER A 358 23.11 -14.98 -8.40
N ALA A 359 22.56 -14.80 -9.60
CA ALA A 359 23.33 -14.28 -10.71
C ALA A 359 23.44 -12.78 -10.45
N SER A 360 24.66 -12.31 -10.23
CA SER A 360 24.97 -10.89 -10.15
C SER A 360 24.27 -10.15 -11.29
N SER A 361 23.41 -9.19 -10.96
CA SER A 361 22.71 -8.41 -11.97
C SER A 361 23.73 -7.57 -12.74
N GLN A 362 24.05 -8.03 -13.95
CA GLN A 362 24.80 -7.26 -14.92
C GLN A 362 23.97 -6.03 -15.30
N HIS A 363 24.46 -4.85 -14.97
CA HIS A 363 23.85 -3.59 -15.40
C HIS A 363 24.76 -2.93 -16.44
N GLY A 364 24.28 -2.84 -17.68
CA GLY A 364 24.95 -2.08 -18.73
C GLY A 364 24.93 -0.59 -18.41
N VAL A 365 26.11 -0.01 -18.18
CA VAL A 365 26.30 1.44 -18.02
C VAL A 365 26.51 2.02 -19.41
N ALA A 366 25.64 2.94 -19.82
CA ALA A 366 25.82 3.68 -21.07
C ALA A 366 27.06 4.59 -20.99
N GLY A 367 27.73 4.76 -22.14
CA GLY A 367 28.89 5.63 -22.23
C GLY A 367 28.52 7.09 -21.98
N HIS A 368 29.29 7.80 -21.14
CA HIS A 368 28.97 9.16 -20.72
C HIS A 368 30.23 10.01 -20.55
N LEU A 369 30.04 11.33 -20.55
CA LEU A 369 31.08 12.31 -20.29
C LEU A 369 31.22 12.55 -18.79
N MET A 370 32.46 12.55 -18.31
CA MET A 370 32.80 12.88 -16.92
C MET A 370 33.70 14.11 -16.92
N LYS A 371 33.35 15.12 -16.11
CA LYS A 371 34.16 16.34 -15.98
C LYS A 371 35.39 16.05 -15.11
N ILE A 372 36.59 16.29 -15.63
CA ILE A 372 37.88 16.05 -14.95
C ILE A 372 38.74 17.31 -14.78
N GLU A 373 38.27 18.46 -15.29
CA GLU A 373 38.94 19.75 -15.15
C GLU A 373 39.35 20.08 -13.71
N HIS A 374 38.45 19.82 -12.75
CA HIS A 374 38.68 20.06 -11.32
C HIS A 374 39.78 19.16 -10.70
N LEU A 375 40.22 18.14 -11.42
CA LEU A 375 41.30 17.24 -11.01
C LEU A 375 42.65 17.63 -11.62
N GLY A 376 42.71 18.70 -12.42
CA GLY A 376 43.92 19.10 -13.16
C GLY A 376 44.39 18.08 -14.21
N LYS A 377 43.52 17.13 -14.58
CA LYS A 377 43.83 16.05 -15.51
C LYS A 377 43.28 16.35 -16.90
N GLN A 378 43.99 15.90 -17.93
CA GLN A 378 43.50 15.90 -19.31
C GLN A 378 43.06 14.50 -19.73
N ALA A 379 42.11 14.43 -20.67
CA ALA A 379 41.65 13.16 -21.20
C ALA A 379 42.74 12.48 -22.01
N SER A 380 42.91 11.17 -21.80
CA SER A 380 43.85 10.37 -22.56
C SER A 380 43.47 10.31 -24.04
N VAL A 381 44.47 10.08 -24.91
CA VAL A 381 44.28 9.88 -26.35
C VAL A 381 43.26 8.75 -26.63
N ALA A 382 43.30 7.68 -25.82
CA ALA A 382 42.35 6.57 -25.90
C ALA A 382 40.90 7.00 -25.58
N ALA A 383 40.69 7.88 -24.59
CA ALA A 383 39.36 8.40 -24.26
C ALA A 383 38.84 9.37 -25.34
N GLN A 384 39.72 10.17 -25.94
CA GLN A 384 39.38 11.06 -27.06
C GLN A 384 38.97 10.26 -28.30
N ALA A 385 39.72 9.21 -28.66
CA ALA A 385 39.39 8.32 -29.77
C ALA A 385 38.08 7.55 -29.51
N ALA A 386 37.86 7.08 -28.29
CA ALA A 386 36.64 6.40 -27.88
C ALA A 386 35.39 7.29 -28.00
N TYR A 387 35.53 8.57 -27.64
CA TYR A 387 34.46 9.55 -27.82
C TYR A 387 34.19 9.83 -29.30
N ALA A 388 35.24 10.02 -30.11
CA ALA A 388 35.10 10.27 -31.55
C ALA A 388 34.42 9.10 -32.27
N GLU A 389 34.73 7.86 -31.89
CA GLU A 389 34.05 6.66 -32.40
C GLU A 389 32.59 6.59 -31.94
N ALA A 390 32.31 6.79 -30.65
CA ALA A 390 30.95 6.76 -30.13
C ALA A 390 30.06 7.87 -30.73
N HIS A 391 30.63 9.07 -30.95
CA HIS A 391 29.95 10.20 -31.56
C HIS A 391 29.67 9.99 -33.06
N ARG A 392 30.57 9.28 -33.78
CA ARG A 392 30.35 8.86 -35.18
C ARG A 392 29.25 7.80 -35.27
N SER A 393 29.34 6.75 -34.46
CA SER A 393 28.37 5.66 -34.45
C SER A 393 26.97 6.08 -33.99
N ALA A 394 26.86 7.14 -33.18
CA ALA A 394 25.59 7.73 -32.77
C ALA A 394 24.97 8.67 -33.83
N GLY A 395 25.62 8.89 -34.98
CA GLY A 395 25.09 9.74 -36.06
C GLY A 395 24.98 11.23 -35.71
N LEU A 396 25.71 11.69 -34.70
CA LEU A 396 25.61 13.08 -34.22
C LEU A 396 26.42 14.02 -35.11
N THR A 397 25.78 15.04 -35.67
CA THR A 397 26.41 16.09 -36.48
C THR A 397 27.13 17.10 -35.58
N GLY A 398 28.45 17.28 -35.76
CA GLY A 398 29.28 18.21 -34.99
C GLY A 398 30.76 17.81 -34.96
N THR A 399 31.62 18.61 -34.31
CA THR A 399 33.04 18.27 -34.13
C THR A 399 33.17 17.00 -33.27
N HIS A 400 33.70 15.91 -33.83
CA HIS A 400 33.94 14.63 -33.14
C HIS A 400 35.06 14.67 -32.08
N GLN A 401 35.41 15.87 -31.61
CA GLN A 401 36.45 16.09 -30.62
C GLN A 401 35.84 16.22 -29.23
N LEU A 402 36.49 15.57 -28.26
CA LEU A 402 36.07 15.57 -26.87
C LEU A 402 36.16 16.98 -26.26
N PRO A 403 35.11 17.49 -25.57
CA PRO A 403 35.17 18.80 -24.93
C PRO A 403 36.34 18.93 -23.94
N LYS A 404 37.00 20.10 -23.93
CA LYS A 404 38.09 20.38 -22.98
C LYS A 404 37.61 20.18 -21.53
N GLY A 405 38.48 19.61 -20.69
CA GLY A 405 38.17 19.35 -19.29
C GLY A 405 37.22 18.17 -19.02
N HIS A 406 36.87 17.39 -20.05
CA HIS A 406 36.02 16.19 -19.93
C HIS A 406 36.78 14.95 -20.39
N THR A 407 36.47 13.80 -19.80
CA THR A 407 36.87 12.47 -20.27
C THR A 407 35.64 11.66 -20.68
N TYR A 408 35.83 10.65 -21.52
CA TYR A 408 34.76 9.77 -21.97
C TYR A 408 34.91 8.39 -21.34
N VAL A 409 33.84 7.94 -20.68
CA VAL A 409 33.74 6.59 -20.13
C VAL A 409 32.98 5.75 -21.14
N LYS A 410 33.62 4.70 -21.65
CA LYS A 410 32.98 3.76 -22.59
C LYS A 410 31.82 3.03 -21.89
N PRO A 411 30.80 2.62 -22.66
CA PRO A 411 29.80 1.71 -22.14
C PRO A 411 30.48 0.45 -21.59
N HIS A 412 30.07 0.02 -20.40
CA HIS A 412 30.61 -1.18 -19.76
C HIS A 412 29.55 -1.81 -18.87
N GLU A 413 29.64 -3.11 -18.65
CA GLU A 413 28.75 -3.81 -17.73
C GLU A 413 29.34 -3.79 -16.32
N ARG A 414 28.52 -3.40 -15.34
CA ARG A 414 28.84 -3.56 -13.92
C ARG A 414 28.25 -4.87 -13.43
N GLY A 415 29.07 -5.70 -12.79
CA GLY A 415 28.62 -6.94 -12.12
C GLY A 415 29.05 -8.26 -12.75
N GLY A 416 29.96 -8.26 -13.74
CA GLY A 416 30.63 -9.49 -14.21
C GLY A 416 31.86 -9.85 -13.36
N PRO A 417 32.24 -11.15 -13.28
CA PRO A 417 33.48 -11.54 -12.63
C PRO A 417 34.68 -11.02 -13.43
N THR A 418 35.67 -10.46 -12.72
CA THR A 418 37.03 -10.23 -13.23
C THR A 418 37.82 -11.52 -13.27
#